data_AF-A0A4R7TEB2-F1
#
_entry.id   AF-A0A4R7TEB2-F1
#
_cell.length_a   1.000
_cell.length_b   1.000
_cell.length_c   1.000
_cell.angle_alpha   90.00
_cell.angle_beta   90.00
_cell.angle_gamma   90.00
#
_symmetry.space_group_name_H-M   'P 1'
#
loop_
_entity.id
_entity.type
_entity.pdbx_description
1 polymer ?
#
loop_
_entity_poly.entity_id
_entity_poly.type
_entity_poly.pdbx_seq_one_letter_code
_entity_poly.pdbx_strand_id
1 'polypeptide(L)'
;MTKTYEVTARRWAQGWELHVAGVGVTQCQPLADADRMARDYLATELGGEPEDYTVDVRPDLGGIEVEAAAVRQRMLDAQAAVDRAADDMRQVVRKLRGDGLSVRDTATILEVSPGRVSQLANDHPKTRKAVPRVKVPRQVA
;
A
#
# COMPACT_ATOMS: atom_id res chain seq x y z
N MET A 1 -11.14 -24.51 5.82
CA MET A 1 -9.90 -23.82 5.39
C MET A 1 -10.11 -23.40 3.96
N THR A 2 -10.05 -22.11 3.64
CA THR A 2 -10.19 -21.62 2.27
C THR A 2 -8.90 -21.92 1.52
N LYS A 3 -8.99 -22.66 0.40
CA LYS A 3 -7.84 -22.96 -0.45
C LYS A 3 -7.48 -21.69 -1.23
N THR A 4 -6.22 -21.26 -1.14
CA THR A 4 -5.69 -20.16 -1.97
C THR A 4 -5.03 -20.74 -3.22
N TYR A 5 -5.37 -20.20 -4.39
CA TYR A 5 -4.78 -20.57 -5.67
C TYR A 5 -3.66 -19.60 -6.02
N GLU A 6 -2.47 -20.15 -6.26
CA GLU A 6 -1.32 -19.37 -6.72
C GLU A 6 -1.42 -19.13 -8.23
N VAL A 7 -1.19 -17.88 -8.64
CA VAL A 7 -1.29 -17.47 -10.04
C VAL A 7 -0.04 -16.71 -10.44
N THR A 8 0.71 -17.25 -11.40
CA THR A 8 1.86 -16.56 -11.98
C THR A 8 1.42 -15.78 -13.21
N ALA A 9 1.53 -14.44 -13.15
CA ALA A 9 1.18 -13.57 -14.27
C ALA A 9 2.41 -13.30 -15.15
N ARG A 10 2.39 -13.78 -16.40
CA ARG A 10 3.47 -13.58 -17.38
C ARG A 10 3.06 -12.59 -18.45
N ARG A 11 3.96 -11.66 -18.79
CA ARG A 11 3.69 -10.67 -19.83
C ARG A 11 3.76 -11.32 -21.22
N TRP A 12 2.81 -10.97 -22.08
CA TRP A 12 2.81 -11.37 -23.50
C TRP A 12 2.26 -10.24 -24.39
N ALA A 13 2.18 -10.50 -25.70
CA ALA A 13 1.85 -9.48 -26.71
C ALA A 13 0.48 -8.82 -26.50
N GLN A 14 -0.51 -9.54 -25.95
CA GLN A 14 -1.88 -9.05 -25.80
C GLN A 14 -2.28 -8.73 -24.35
N GLY A 15 -1.33 -8.72 -23.41
CA GLY A 15 -1.58 -8.43 -21.99
C GLY A 15 -0.78 -9.33 -21.06
N TRP A 16 -1.49 -10.09 -20.24
CA TRP A 16 -0.94 -11.05 -19.29
C TRP A 16 -1.57 -12.42 -19.46
N GLU A 17 -0.75 -13.45 -19.42
CA GLU A 17 -1.18 -14.82 -19.18
C GLU A 17 -1.16 -15.09 -17.68
N LEU A 18 -2.21 -15.70 -17.16
CA LEU A 18 -2.41 -16.02 -15.75
C LEU A 18 -2.32 -17.53 -15.59
N HIS A 19 -1.15 -18.01 -15.16
CA HIS A 19 -0.86 -19.43 -14.96
C HIS A 19 -1.33 -19.85 -13.57
N VAL A 20 -2.50 -20.48 -13.48
CA VAL A 20 -3.12 -20.94 -12.23
C VAL A 20 -2.59 -22.32 -11.84
N ALA A 21 -1.88 -22.40 -10.72
CA ALA A 21 -1.16 -23.60 -10.31
C ALA A 21 -2.09 -24.82 -10.18
N GLY A 22 -1.83 -25.85 -10.99
CA GLY A 22 -2.58 -27.10 -10.98
C GLY A 22 -3.99 -27.02 -11.56
N VAL A 23 -4.37 -25.92 -12.25
CA VAL A 23 -5.68 -25.77 -12.90
C VAL A 23 -5.53 -25.51 -14.38
N GLY A 24 -4.81 -24.45 -14.76
CA GLY A 24 -4.61 -24.10 -16.17
C GLY A 24 -4.25 -22.64 -16.38
N VAL A 25 -4.53 -22.10 -17.56
CA VAL A 25 -4.11 -20.75 -17.96
C VAL A 25 -5.30 -19.95 -18.45
N THR A 26 -5.44 -18.71 -17.97
CA THR A 26 -6.35 -17.70 -18.50
C THR A 26 -5.58 -16.41 -18.82
N GLN A 27 -6.25 -15.34 -19.21
CA GLN A 27 -5.58 -14.09 -19.60
C GLN A 27 -6.35 -12.85 -19.18
N CYS A 28 -5.63 -11.74 -19.02
CA CYS A 28 -6.21 -10.41 -18.83
C CYS A 28 -5.39 -9.36 -19.59
N GLN A 29 -5.99 -8.20 -19.90
CA GLN A 29 -5.25 -7.10 -20.54
C GLN A 29 -4.47 -6.26 -19.52
N PRO A 30 -5.13 -5.55 -18.57
CA PRO A 30 -4.43 -4.94 -17.45
C PRO A 30 -4.20 -5.97 -16.35
N LEU A 31 -3.02 -5.91 -15.70
CA LEU A 31 -2.71 -6.78 -14.57
C LEU A 31 -3.68 -6.57 -13.39
N ALA A 32 -4.30 -5.39 -13.29
CA ALA A 32 -5.31 -5.08 -12.29
C ALA A 32 -6.55 -5.99 -12.36
N ASP A 33 -6.84 -6.57 -13.53
CA ASP A 33 -7.95 -7.50 -13.72
C ASP A 33 -7.60 -8.95 -13.34
N ALA A 34 -6.34 -9.23 -13.01
CA ALA A 34 -5.87 -10.61 -12.88
C ALA A 34 -6.56 -11.40 -11.76
N ASP A 35 -6.82 -10.77 -10.61
CA ASP A 35 -7.51 -11.43 -9.50
C ASP A 35 -8.94 -11.84 -9.91
N ARG A 36 -9.71 -10.90 -10.48
CA ARG A 36 -11.06 -11.18 -10.99
C ARG A 36 -11.03 -12.25 -12.07
N MET A 37 -10.17 -12.11 -13.07
CA MET A 37 -10.10 -13.06 -14.19
C MET A 37 -9.70 -14.47 -13.75
N ALA A 38 -8.81 -14.60 -12.78
CA ALA A 38 -8.43 -15.90 -12.24
C ALA A 38 -9.57 -16.57 -11.47
N ARG A 39 -10.38 -15.80 -10.73
CA ARG A 39 -11.55 -16.31 -10.02
C ARG A 39 -12.68 -16.71 -10.95
N ASP A 40 -12.97 -15.89 -11.97
CA ASP A 40 -13.95 -16.20 -13.02
C ASP A 40 -13.57 -17.51 -13.74
N TYR A 41 -12.27 -17.69 -14.02
CA TYR A 41 -11.73 -18.90 -14.60
C TYR A 41 -11.88 -20.12 -13.66
N LEU A 42 -11.54 -19.98 -12.38
CA LEU A 42 -11.69 -21.05 -11.39
C LEU A 42 -13.15 -21.49 -11.21
N ALA A 43 -14.09 -20.55 -11.17
CA ALA A 43 -15.52 -20.85 -11.11
C ALA A 43 -16.00 -21.61 -12.35
N THR A 44 -15.46 -21.26 -13.52
CA THR A 44 -15.77 -21.97 -14.78
C THR A 44 -15.22 -23.40 -14.79
N GLU A 45 -13.97 -23.59 -14.37
CA GLU A 45 -13.28 -24.89 -14.46
C GLU A 45 -13.64 -25.85 -13.32
N LEU A 46 -13.88 -25.33 -12.11
CA LEU A 46 -14.06 -26.12 -10.89
C LEU A 46 -15.50 -26.05 -10.34
N GLY A 47 -16.36 -25.20 -10.92
CA GLY A 47 -17.72 -24.94 -10.47
C GLY A 47 -17.81 -23.96 -9.30
N GLY A 48 -19.02 -23.56 -8.90
CA GLY A 48 -19.23 -22.57 -7.83
C GLY A 48 -19.15 -21.13 -8.32
N GLU A 49 -19.05 -20.19 -7.38
CA GLU A 49 -19.03 -18.75 -7.68
C GLU A 49 -17.61 -18.18 -7.56
N PRO A 50 -17.24 -17.12 -8.31
CA PRO A 50 -15.91 -16.50 -8.23
C PRO A 50 -15.49 -16.11 -6.80
N GLU A 51 -16.43 -15.72 -5.95
CA GLU A 51 -16.21 -15.32 -4.56
C GLU A 51 -15.77 -16.49 -3.65
N ASP A 52 -16.03 -17.74 -4.06
CA ASP A 52 -15.60 -18.94 -3.33
C ASP A 52 -14.07 -19.14 -3.43
N TYR A 53 -13.43 -18.48 -4.39
CA TYR A 53 -12.02 -18.63 -4.71
C TYR A 53 -11.17 -17.49 -4.15
N THR A 54 -10.13 -17.86 -3.40
CA THR A 54 -9.06 -16.93 -3.00
C THR A 54 -7.87 -17.12 -3.94
N VAL A 55 -7.35 -16.02 -4.49
CA VAL A 55 -6.23 -16.03 -5.44
C VAL A 55 -5.07 -15.20 -4.90
N ASP A 56 -3.84 -15.66 -5.15
CA ASP A 56 -2.60 -14.90 -4.95
C ASP A 56 -1.90 -14.71 -6.29
N VAL A 57 -2.05 -13.52 -6.90
CA VAL A 57 -1.45 -13.20 -8.20
C VAL A 57 -0.05 -12.63 -8.00
N ARG A 58 0.95 -13.28 -8.60
CA ARG A 58 2.35 -12.87 -8.61
C ARG A 58 2.83 -12.62 -10.03
N PRO A 59 3.14 -11.37 -10.39
CA PRO A 59 3.75 -11.07 -11.68
C PRO A 59 5.18 -11.63 -11.75
N ASP A 60 5.48 -12.33 -12.83
CA ASP A 60 6.82 -12.75 -13.20
C ASP A 60 7.49 -11.62 -14.00
N LEU A 61 8.32 -10.83 -13.31
CA LEU A 61 8.98 -9.65 -13.87
C LEU A 61 10.48 -9.86 -14.04
N GLY A 62 10.93 -11.12 -14.05
CA GLY A 62 12.35 -11.46 -14.27
C GLY A 62 13.29 -10.91 -13.20
N GLY A 63 12.86 -10.86 -11.93
CA GLY A 63 13.68 -10.41 -10.79
C GLY A 63 13.39 -8.99 -10.33
N ILE A 64 12.79 -8.14 -11.17
CA ILE A 64 12.46 -6.74 -10.84
C ILE A 64 11.40 -6.67 -9.72
N GLU A 65 10.63 -7.73 -9.50
CA GLU A 65 9.67 -7.80 -8.40
C GLU A 65 10.29 -7.56 -7.02
N VAL A 66 11.55 -7.98 -6.81
CA VAL A 66 12.30 -7.74 -5.57
C VAL A 66 12.63 -6.27 -5.40
N GLU A 67 13.11 -5.62 -6.46
CA GLU A 67 13.40 -4.18 -6.47
C GLU A 67 12.12 -3.36 -6.28
N ALA A 68 11.04 -3.73 -6.97
CA ALA A 68 9.74 -3.09 -6.83
C ALA A 68 9.20 -3.22 -5.40
N ALA A 69 9.38 -4.38 -4.75
CA ALA A 69 9.03 -4.57 -3.34
C ALA A 69 9.87 -3.69 -2.42
N ALA A 70 11.18 -3.61 -2.65
CA ALA A 70 12.07 -2.75 -1.88
C ALA A 70 11.71 -1.26 -2.03
N VAL A 71 11.38 -0.80 -3.24
CA VAL A 71 10.91 0.57 -3.49
C VAL A 71 9.61 0.85 -2.75
N ARG A 72 8.62 -0.05 -2.83
CA ARG A 72 7.37 0.08 -2.07
C ARG A 72 7.63 0.19 -0.57
N GLN A 73 8.51 -0.64 -0.02
CA GLN A 73 8.85 -0.60 1.40
C GLN A 73 9.50 0.73 1.78
N ARG A 74 10.47 1.22 1.00
CA ARG A 74 11.10 2.52 1.26
C ARG A 74 10.10 3.68 1.20
N MET A 75 9.13 3.63 0.28
CA MET A 75 8.06 4.63 0.22
C MET A 75 7.17 4.59 1.48
N LEU A 76 6.81 3.40 1.96
CA LEU A 76 6.06 3.24 3.21
C LEU A 76 6.83 3.78 4.41
N ASP A 77 8.11 3.47 4.51
CA ASP A 77 8.98 3.93 5.60
C ASP A 77 9.16 5.46 5.56
N ALA A 78 9.35 6.03 4.37
CA ALA A 78 9.43 7.47 4.17
C ALA A 78 8.12 8.16 4.57
N GLN A 79 6.96 7.63 4.17
CA GLN A 79 5.67 8.17 4.56
C GLN A 79 5.48 8.09 6.08
N ALA A 80 5.86 6.98 6.72
CA ALA A 80 5.81 6.84 8.16
C ALA A 80 6.71 7.83 8.89
N ALA A 81 7.89 8.14 8.34
CA ALA A 81 8.78 9.18 8.88
C ALA A 81 8.17 10.58 8.75
N VAL A 82 7.59 10.92 7.60
CA VAL A 82 6.88 12.19 7.38
C VAL A 82 5.71 12.35 8.35
N ASP A 83 4.92 11.29 8.57
CA ASP A 83 3.80 11.31 9.50
C ASP A 83 4.26 11.58 10.94
N ARG A 84 5.31 10.88 11.40
CA ARG A 84 5.88 11.09 12.73
C ARG A 84 6.42 12.51 12.91
N ALA A 85 7.18 13.01 11.93
CA ALA A 85 7.69 14.37 11.98
C ALA A 85 6.57 15.41 12.05
N ALA A 86 5.44 15.17 11.37
CA ALA A 86 4.27 16.05 11.45
C ALA A 86 3.60 16.00 12.84
N ASP A 87 3.53 14.82 13.48
CA ASP A 87 3.04 14.69 14.85
C ASP A 87 3.95 15.41 15.85
N ASP A 88 5.26 15.20 15.76
CA ASP A 88 6.25 15.84 16.62
C ASP A 88 6.20 17.37 16.47
N MET A 89 6.13 17.87 15.23
CA MET A 89 6.00 19.30 14.95
C MET A 89 4.74 19.90 15.59
N ARG A 90 3.59 19.20 15.52
CA ARG A 90 2.35 19.66 16.20
C ARG A 90 2.52 19.71 17.72
N GLN A 91 3.17 18.71 18.32
CA GLN A 91 3.40 18.68 19.76
C GLN A 91 4.31 19.83 20.20
N VAL A 92 5.41 20.06 19.49
CA VAL A 92 6.35 21.13 19.79
C VAL A 92 5.70 22.51 19.60
N VAL A 93 4.97 22.73 18.49
CA VAL A 93 4.21 23.99 18.29
C VAL A 93 3.24 24.24 19.44
N ARG A 94 2.46 23.23 19.86
CA ARG A 94 1.52 23.39 20.98
C ARG A 94 2.24 23.74 22.29
N LYS A 95 3.37 23.10 22.57
CA LYS A 95 4.18 23.38 23.76
C LYS A 95 4.72 24.82 23.74
N LEU A 96 5.41 25.21 22.68
CA LEU A 96 5.99 26.56 22.55
C LEU A 96 4.93 27.66 22.63
N ARG A 97 3.77 27.44 21.99
CA ARG A 97 2.63 28.37 22.06
C ARG A 97 1.99 28.40 23.45
N GLY A 98 1.90 27.27 24.14
CA GLY A 98 1.44 27.16 25.53
C GLY A 98 2.36 27.88 26.52
N ASP A 99 3.68 27.86 26.25
CA ASP A 99 4.70 28.58 27.03
C ASP A 99 4.72 30.10 26.72
N GLY A 100 3.81 30.59 25.86
CA GLY A 100 3.62 32.01 25.58
C GLY A 100 4.48 32.58 24.44
N LEU A 101 5.30 31.76 23.77
CA LEU A 101 6.12 32.23 22.64
C LEU A 101 5.24 32.68 21.48
N SER A 102 5.68 33.73 20.77
CA SER A 102 4.95 34.23 19.60
C SER A 102 4.97 33.22 18.44
N VAL A 103 4.00 33.33 17.51
CA VAL A 103 3.98 32.52 16.28
C VAL A 103 5.27 32.72 15.47
N ARG A 104 5.82 33.94 15.49
CA ARG A 104 7.02 34.30 14.75
C ARG A 104 8.26 33.65 15.34
N ASP A 105 8.41 33.67 16.67
CA ASP A 105 9.55 33.03 17.34
C ASP A 105 9.48 31.51 17.20
N THR A 106 8.27 30.95 17.35
CA THR A 106 8.02 29.51 17.12
C THR A 106 8.42 29.10 15.70
N ALA A 107 8.08 29.93 14.71
CA ALA A 107 8.43 29.69 13.30
C ALA A 107 9.95 29.75 13.07
N THR A 108 10.62 30.73 13.68
CA THR A 108 12.09 30.85 13.62
C THR A 108 12.79 29.65 14.26
N ILE A 109 12.34 29.20 15.44
CA ILE A 109 12.92 28.05 16.16
C ILE A 109 12.76 26.75 15.37
N LEU A 110 11.61 26.56 14.72
CA LEU A 110 11.29 25.35 13.98
C LEU A 110 11.68 25.43 12.51
N GLU A 111 12.31 26.53 12.08
CA GLU A 111 12.73 26.78 10.71
C GLU A 111 11.60 26.58 9.67
N VAL A 112 10.40 27.03 10.01
CA VAL A 112 9.20 26.97 9.15
C VAL A 112 8.57 28.34 8.97
N SER A 113 7.60 28.43 8.06
CA SER A 113 6.84 29.68 7.90
C SER A 113 5.90 29.93 9.09
N PRO A 114 5.62 31.19 9.45
CA PRO A 114 4.61 31.53 10.45
C PRO A 114 3.21 30.98 10.12
N GLY A 115 2.85 30.94 8.83
CA GLY A 115 1.60 30.34 8.38
C GLY A 115 1.50 28.86 8.71
N ARG A 116 2.61 28.11 8.60
CA ARG A 116 2.67 26.69 8.98
C ARG A 116 2.45 26.50 10.48
N VAL A 117 3.03 27.36 11.31
CA VAL A 117 2.80 27.35 12.77
C VAL A 117 1.33 27.61 13.10
N SER A 118 0.73 28.65 12.50
CA SER A 118 -0.69 28.98 12.70
C SER A 118 -1.61 27.83 12.28
N GLN A 119 -1.31 27.17 11.16
CA GLN A 119 -2.05 25.98 10.72
C GLN A 119 -1.95 24.87 11.75
N LEU A 120 -0.74 24.52 12.19
CA LEU A 120 -0.49 23.41 13.12
C LEU A 120 -1.05 23.65 14.53
N ALA A 121 -1.10 24.91 14.98
CA ALA A 121 -1.72 25.28 16.25
C ALA A 121 -3.25 25.08 16.23
N ASN A 122 -3.88 25.22 15.05
CA ASN A 122 -5.33 25.09 14.87
C ASN A 122 -5.76 23.70 14.37
N ASP A 123 -4.81 22.88 13.88
CA ASP A 123 -5.08 21.55 13.33
C ASP A 123 -5.40 20.57 14.47
N HIS A 124 -6.64 20.06 14.46
CA HIS A 124 -7.05 19.00 15.38
C HIS A 124 -6.53 17.65 14.88
N PRO A 125 -6.07 16.74 15.76
CA PRO A 125 -5.56 15.44 15.35
C PRO A 125 -6.62 14.67 14.56
N LYS A 126 -6.35 14.40 13.27
CA LYS A 126 -7.22 13.56 12.45
C LYS A 126 -7.06 12.10 12.92
N THR A 127 -8.15 11.45 13.29
CA THR A 127 -8.20 10.00 13.51
C THR A 127 -7.66 9.29 12.27
N ARG A 128 -6.53 8.59 12.40
CA ARG A 128 -5.94 7.78 11.33
C ARG A 128 -6.97 6.73 10.89
N LYS A 129 -7.40 6.78 9.63
CA LYS A 129 -8.11 5.64 9.00
C LYS A 129 -7.10 4.50 8.83
N ALA A 130 -7.50 3.29 9.19
CA ALA A 130 -6.67 2.10 9.04
C ALA A 130 -6.23 1.94 7.58
N VAL A 131 -4.92 1.86 7.35
CA VAL A 131 -4.36 1.51 6.04
C VAL A 131 -4.67 0.02 5.79
N PRO A 132 -5.22 -0.38 4.64
CA PRO A 132 -5.47 -1.79 4.35
C PRO A 132 -4.14 -2.55 4.37
N ARG A 133 -4.06 -3.63 5.15
CA ARG A 133 -2.88 -4.51 5.15
C ARG A 133 -2.75 -5.16 3.77
N VAL A 134 -1.71 -4.79 3.03
CA VAL A 134 -1.26 -5.57 1.88
C VAL A 134 -0.80 -6.93 2.41
N LYS A 135 -1.47 -8.01 2.00
CA LYS A 135 -1.06 -9.38 2.32
C LYS A 135 0.25 -9.67 1.59
N VAL A 136 1.36 -9.68 2.33
CA VAL A 136 2.63 -10.23 1.83
C VAL A 136 2.55 -11.75 2.01
N PRO A 137 2.65 -12.57 0.94
CA PRO A 137 2.66 -14.01 1.09
C PRO A 137 3.90 -14.46 1.86
N ARG A 138 3.69 -15.38 2.81
CA ARG A 138 4.76 -16.01 3.60
C ARG A 138 5.68 -16.79 2.66
N GLN A 139 6.96 -16.41 2.60
CA GLN A 139 8.00 -17.29 2.08
C GLN A 139 8.11 -18.52 2.99
N VAL A 140 8.00 -19.71 2.39
CA VAL A 140 8.27 -20.99 3.04
C VAL A 140 9.71 -21.37 2.69
N ALA A 141 10.47 -21.76 3.73
CA ALA A 141 11.84 -22.25 3.65
C ALA A 141 11.91 -23.69 3.13
#